data_AF-A0A7Y0BLJ2-F1
#
_entry.id   AF-A0A7Y0BLJ2-F1
#
_cell.length_a   1.000
_cell.length_b   1.000
_cell.length_c   1.000
_cell.angle_alpha   90.00
_cell.angle_beta   90.00
_cell.angle_gamma   90.00
#
_symmetry.space_group_name_H-M   'P 1'
#
loop_
_entity.id
_entity.type
_entity.pdbx_description
1 polymer ?
#
loop_
_entity_poly.entity_id
_entity_poly.type
_entity_poly.pdbx_seq_one_letter_code
_entity_poly.pdbx_strand_id
1 'polypeptide(L)'
;MSRHDLIIVGGGLAGSALASVMARAGKEVLLLEKSTVYEDRVRGEWIAPWGVTEVRRVGLYDTLMAAGGHHLTSHVTYDETVAPGEAEAKAIDLGIFAPDVAGPLCLRHPVHCQTLFDKAGNDGATTLRGVEVRQMQLGADPSVTYVHEGVEHVAHAPLVVGAEGRQSMVRKACGRALVQDKPHHWFAGLLVDGVQGWNDTRQAIGTEDDFAFLAFPQGGTRMRVYGGWALDQAKRFAGADGADKFLAAFRMKSAPHNDAIADGTPAGPLYAYYNNSSVVDAPHAQGGVLVGDAAGWNDPILGLGQSITYRDVRMVSDILKDTASGAAPDFRPYEEERRERMRRLRFTAYIQATLDMEFDEKARARRHRYHEMGAVDPTIGMHAAAVLAGPEALPPEAFTPEHAARVLGEEPAFA
;
A
#
# COMPACT_ATOMS: atom_id res chain seq x y z
N MET A 1 15.18 13.06 31.09
CA MET A 1 13.78 12.73 30.75
C MET A 1 13.23 13.87 29.94
N SER A 2 12.83 13.63 28.69
CA SER A 2 12.14 14.62 27.85
C SER A 2 10.64 14.32 27.84
N ARG A 3 9.83 15.37 27.77
CA ARG A 3 8.37 15.27 27.64
C ARG A 3 7.98 15.82 26.28
N HIS A 4 7.05 15.15 25.63
CA HIS A 4 6.53 15.49 24.31
C HIS A 4 5.01 15.37 24.34
N ASP A 5 4.34 15.97 23.36
CA ASP A 5 2.91 15.73 23.13
C ASP A 5 2.66 14.37 22.45
N LEU A 6 3.61 13.93 21.62
CA LEU A 6 3.50 12.72 20.82
C LEU A 6 4.86 12.05 20.61
N ILE A 7 4.94 10.74 20.87
CA ILE A 7 6.08 9.92 20.44
C ILE A 7 5.62 9.02 19.29
N ILE A 8 6.32 9.05 18.17
CA ILE A 8 6.04 8.22 17.00
C ILE A 8 7.19 7.25 16.79
N VAL A 9 6.89 5.95 16.80
CA VAL A 9 7.87 4.88 16.57
C VAL A 9 7.77 4.42 15.11
N GLY A 10 8.83 4.66 14.34
CA GLY A 10 8.93 4.38 12.91
C GLY A 10 8.81 5.64 12.05
N GLY A 11 9.91 6.05 11.43
CA GLY A 11 9.99 7.17 10.47
C GLY A 11 9.73 6.76 9.02
N GLY A 12 8.94 5.71 8.77
CA GLY A 12 8.45 5.41 7.42
C GLY A 12 7.39 6.42 6.95
N LEU A 13 6.62 6.07 5.92
CA LEU A 13 5.58 6.96 5.38
C LEU A 13 4.58 7.42 6.45
N ALA A 14 4.03 6.48 7.21
CA ALA A 14 2.97 6.75 8.18
C ALA A 14 3.44 7.69 9.29
N GLY A 15 4.57 7.36 9.91
CA GLY A 15 5.07 8.10 11.06
C GLY A 15 5.61 9.47 10.67
N SER A 16 6.34 9.57 9.55
CA SER A 16 6.85 10.85 9.06
C SER A 16 5.72 11.78 8.58
N ALA A 17 4.71 11.25 7.88
CA ALA A 17 3.54 12.04 7.48
C ALA A 17 2.77 12.56 8.71
N LEU A 18 2.50 11.70 9.69
CA LEU A 18 1.81 12.12 10.92
C LEU A 18 2.65 13.12 11.72
N ALA A 19 3.96 12.89 11.84
CA ALA A 19 4.87 13.80 12.54
C ALA A 19 4.83 15.20 11.91
N SER A 20 4.93 15.27 10.58
CA SER A 20 4.83 16.51 9.82
C SER A 20 3.49 17.23 10.06
N VAL A 21 2.36 16.52 9.98
CA VAL A 21 1.03 17.12 10.20
C VAL A 21 0.88 17.64 11.63
N MET A 22 1.29 16.86 12.63
CA MET A 22 1.13 17.25 14.04
C MET A 22 2.12 18.34 14.48
N ALA A 23 3.34 18.36 13.93
CA ALA A 23 4.30 19.43 14.17
C ALA A 23 3.80 20.77 13.61
N ARG A 24 3.21 20.79 12.40
CA ARG A 24 2.55 22.00 11.86
C ARG A 24 1.34 22.44 12.69
N ALA A 25 0.70 21.52 13.40
CA ALA A 25 -0.37 21.82 14.35
C ALA A 25 0.16 22.31 15.72
N GLY A 26 1.47 22.55 15.84
CA GLY A 26 2.11 23.09 17.04
C GLY A 26 2.36 22.07 18.15
N LYS A 27 2.31 20.76 17.87
CA LYS A 27 2.61 19.71 18.84
C LYS A 27 4.11 19.44 18.94
N GLU A 28 4.59 19.18 20.15
CA GLU A 28 5.95 18.68 20.38
C GLU A 28 6.01 17.19 20.02
N VAL A 29 6.51 16.88 18.82
CA VAL A 29 6.60 15.50 18.30
C VAL A 29 8.03 14.98 18.36
N LEU A 30 8.20 13.77 18.92
CA LEU A 30 9.42 12.97 18.81
C LEU A 30 9.20 11.82 17.83
N LEU A 31 9.95 11.81 16.73
CA LEU A 31 9.93 10.76 15.71
C LEU A 31 11.20 9.90 15.79
N LEU A 32 11.03 8.61 16.04
CA LEU A 32 12.13 7.65 16.21
C LEU A 32 12.20 6.68 15.03
N GLU A 33 13.28 6.73 14.25
CA GLU A 33 13.53 5.82 13.13
C GLU A 33 14.78 4.95 13.36
N LYS A 34 14.65 3.65 13.10
CA LYS A 34 15.74 2.69 13.24
C LYS A 34 16.78 2.81 12.12
N SER A 35 16.33 3.05 10.90
CA SER A 35 17.17 3.03 9.70
C SER A 35 17.94 4.34 9.55
N THR A 36 19.24 4.25 9.30
CA THR A 36 20.07 5.41 8.96
C THR A 36 19.86 5.87 7.52
N VAL A 37 19.49 4.94 6.64
CA VAL A 37 19.13 5.17 5.23
C VAL A 37 17.89 4.38 4.87
N TYR A 38 17.10 4.86 3.90
CA TYR A 38 16.02 4.07 3.31
C TYR A 38 16.54 3.34 2.07
N GLU A 39 16.43 2.02 2.08
CA GLU A 39 16.82 1.16 0.97
C GLU A 39 15.58 0.75 0.17
N ASP A 40 15.77 0.50 -1.13
CA ASP A 40 14.72 -0.12 -1.94
C ASP A 40 14.57 -1.59 -1.54
N ARG A 41 13.38 -1.93 -1.04
CA ARG A 41 12.99 -3.29 -0.66
C ARG A 41 11.77 -3.77 -1.41
N VAL A 42 11.49 -3.18 -2.58
CA VAL A 42 10.32 -3.52 -3.41
C VAL A 42 9.04 -3.38 -2.59
N ARG A 43 8.81 -2.15 -2.13
CA ARG A 43 7.60 -1.77 -1.37
C ARG A 43 6.70 -0.92 -2.25
N GLY A 44 5.50 -0.57 -1.77
CA GLY A 44 4.57 0.22 -2.56
C GLY A 44 5.20 1.53 -3.04
N GLU A 45 4.99 1.86 -4.31
CA GLU A 45 5.45 3.08 -5.01
C GLU A 45 4.30 3.74 -5.78
N TRP A 46 3.07 3.41 -5.40
CA TRP A 46 1.84 3.77 -6.09
C TRP A 46 0.78 4.15 -5.05
N ILE A 47 0.14 5.30 -5.26
CA ILE A 47 -0.94 5.82 -4.44
C ILE A 47 -2.18 5.92 -5.32
N ALA A 48 -3.24 5.20 -4.98
CA ALA A 48 -4.52 5.28 -5.68
C ALA A 48 -5.08 6.71 -5.70
N PRO A 49 -5.94 7.07 -6.67
CA PRO A 49 -6.55 8.41 -6.75
C PRO A 49 -7.21 8.86 -5.44
N TRP A 50 -7.97 7.98 -4.78
CA TRP A 50 -8.55 8.29 -3.47
C TRP A 50 -7.48 8.51 -2.37
N GLY A 51 -6.36 7.81 -2.44
CA GLY A 51 -5.20 8.03 -1.56
C GLY A 51 -4.53 9.39 -1.83
N VAL A 52 -4.45 9.83 -3.09
CA VAL A 52 -3.94 11.17 -3.45
C VAL A 52 -4.81 12.26 -2.86
N THR A 53 -6.14 12.07 -2.85
CA THR A 53 -7.06 12.98 -2.14
C THR A 53 -6.71 13.09 -0.65
N GLU A 54 -6.36 11.99 -0.01
CA GLU A 54 -5.91 12.00 1.40
C GLU A 54 -4.56 12.72 1.57
N VAL A 55 -3.60 12.49 0.66
CA VAL A 55 -2.30 13.21 0.63
C VAL A 55 -2.52 14.72 0.54
N ARG A 56 -3.47 15.18 -0.28
CA ARG A 56 -3.84 16.61 -0.40
C ARG A 56 -4.46 17.13 0.89
N ARG A 57 -5.39 16.39 1.50
CA ARG A 57 -6.05 16.77 2.76
C ARG A 57 -5.05 16.94 3.91
N VAL A 58 -3.99 16.13 3.95
CA VAL A 58 -2.93 16.27 4.94
C VAL A 58 -1.82 17.25 4.54
N GLY A 59 -1.96 17.93 3.39
CA GLY A 59 -1.06 18.98 2.94
C GLY A 59 0.34 18.50 2.54
N LEU A 60 0.46 17.28 2.01
CA LEU A 60 1.75 16.69 1.63
C LEU A 60 1.92 16.53 0.11
N TYR A 61 0.89 16.84 -0.69
CA TYR A 61 0.90 16.61 -2.14
C TYR A 61 2.05 17.32 -2.85
N ASP A 62 2.18 18.64 -2.67
CA ASP A 62 3.24 19.42 -3.33
C ASP A 62 4.63 18.97 -2.91
N THR A 63 4.79 18.49 -1.67
CA THR A 63 6.05 17.95 -1.18
C THR A 63 6.44 16.68 -1.96
N LEU A 64 5.48 15.80 -2.24
CA LEU A 64 5.74 14.58 -3.02
C LEU A 64 5.97 14.89 -4.50
N MET A 65 5.21 15.82 -5.08
CA MET A 65 5.42 16.27 -6.46
C MET A 65 6.81 16.88 -6.65
N ALA A 66 7.24 17.75 -5.73
CA ALA A 66 8.57 18.35 -5.75
C ALA A 66 9.71 17.32 -5.60
N ALA A 67 9.44 16.18 -4.96
CA ALA A 67 10.39 15.07 -4.84
C ALA A 67 10.46 14.17 -6.09
N GLY A 68 9.80 14.55 -7.19
CA GLY A 68 9.75 13.79 -8.43
C GLY A 68 8.56 12.84 -8.53
N GLY A 69 7.50 13.07 -7.74
CA GLY A 69 6.25 12.35 -7.91
C GLY A 69 5.59 12.67 -9.24
N HIS A 70 5.01 11.67 -9.89
CA HIS A 70 4.32 11.81 -11.18
C HIS A 70 3.04 10.99 -11.23
N HIS A 71 2.09 11.46 -12.04
CA HIS A 71 0.81 10.78 -12.19
C HIS A 71 0.82 9.77 -13.35
N LEU A 72 0.13 8.66 -13.13
CA LEU A 72 -0.31 7.78 -14.20
C LEU A 72 -1.71 8.21 -14.62
N THR A 73 -1.97 8.34 -15.91
CA THR A 73 -3.23 8.87 -16.45
C THR A 73 -4.04 7.81 -17.20
N SER A 74 -3.43 6.67 -17.55
CA SER A 74 -4.16 5.59 -18.24
C SER A 74 -3.84 4.21 -17.68
N HIS A 75 -4.81 3.30 -17.80
CA HIS A 75 -4.69 1.91 -17.43
C HIS A 75 -5.15 0.98 -18.55
N VAL A 76 -4.41 -0.10 -18.77
CA VAL A 76 -4.85 -1.22 -19.63
C VAL A 76 -4.80 -2.51 -18.82
N THR A 77 -5.87 -3.30 -18.92
CA THR A 77 -5.92 -4.67 -18.40
C THR A 77 -5.74 -5.64 -19.55
N TYR A 78 -4.74 -6.50 -19.45
CA TYR A 78 -4.48 -7.59 -20.39
C TYR A 78 -4.90 -8.92 -19.79
N ASP A 79 -5.37 -9.82 -20.64
CA ASP A 79 -5.61 -11.20 -20.26
C ASP A 79 -5.44 -12.06 -21.52
N GLU A 80 -4.93 -13.28 -21.34
CA GLU A 80 -4.74 -14.24 -22.44
C GLU A 80 -6.03 -14.61 -23.19
N THR A 81 -7.19 -14.32 -22.60
CA THR A 81 -8.50 -14.55 -23.21
C THR A 81 -9.03 -13.34 -23.98
N VAL A 82 -8.30 -12.21 -23.98
CA VAL A 82 -8.65 -10.97 -24.69
C VAL A 82 -7.58 -10.63 -25.71
N ALA A 83 -7.97 -10.30 -26.95
CA ALA A 83 -7.01 -9.91 -27.97
C ALA A 83 -6.29 -8.60 -27.57
N PRO A 84 -4.96 -8.47 -27.80
CA PRO A 84 -4.20 -7.28 -27.37
C PRO A 84 -4.79 -5.95 -27.87
N GLY A 85 -5.23 -5.90 -29.13
CA GLY A 85 -5.84 -4.70 -29.71
C GLY A 85 -7.19 -4.34 -29.10
N GLU A 86 -7.95 -5.34 -28.61
CA GLU A 86 -9.20 -5.10 -27.89
C GLU A 86 -8.93 -4.57 -26.47
N ALA A 87 -7.92 -5.11 -25.78
CA ALA A 87 -7.48 -4.60 -24.48
C ALA A 87 -7.04 -3.13 -24.58
N GLU A 88 -6.22 -2.80 -25.58
CA GLU A 88 -5.77 -1.42 -25.85
C GLU A 88 -6.93 -0.47 -26.15
N ALA A 89 -7.94 -0.92 -26.90
CA ALA A 89 -9.13 -0.12 -27.19
C ALA A 89 -10.00 0.16 -25.96
N LYS A 90 -9.82 -0.61 -24.87
CA LYS A 90 -10.52 -0.46 -23.59
C LYS A 90 -9.69 0.29 -22.54
N ALA A 91 -8.63 0.99 -22.94
CA ALA A 91 -7.82 1.79 -22.02
C ALA A 91 -8.69 2.74 -21.18
N ILE A 92 -8.49 2.72 -19.88
CA ILE A 92 -9.27 3.51 -18.91
C ILE A 92 -8.51 4.79 -18.61
N ASP A 93 -9.20 5.93 -18.73
CA ASP A 93 -8.72 7.20 -18.19
C ASP A 93 -8.80 7.15 -16.65
N LEU A 94 -7.65 7.27 -15.99
CA LEU A 94 -7.55 7.19 -14.54
C LEU A 94 -8.02 8.48 -13.82
N GLY A 95 -8.19 9.59 -14.56
CA GLY A 95 -8.70 10.85 -14.02
C GLY A 95 -10.17 10.81 -13.62
N ILE A 96 -10.92 9.79 -14.03
CA ILE A 96 -12.37 9.69 -13.74
C ILE A 96 -12.67 9.27 -12.29
N PHE A 97 -11.69 8.72 -11.57
CA PHE A 97 -11.91 8.06 -10.28
C PHE A 97 -11.88 8.98 -9.07
N ALA A 98 -11.27 10.17 -9.18
CA ALA A 98 -11.27 11.15 -8.11
C ALA A 98 -11.23 12.59 -8.68
N PRO A 99 -12.09 13.50 -8.18
CA PRO A 99 -12.07 14.89 -8.63
C PRO A 99 -10.69 15.53 -8.46
N ASP A 100 -10.30 16.32 -9.45
CA ASP A 100 -9.04 17.07 -9.51
C ASP A 100 -7.76 16.21 -9.41
N VAL A 101 -7.84 14.88 -9.50
CA VAL A 101 -6.70 13.96 -9.44
C VAL A 101 -6.55 13.30 -10.81
N ALA A 102 -5.41 13.51 -11.46
CA ALA A 102 -5.14 12.99 -12.81
C ALA A 102 -5.04 11.45 -12.88
N GLY A 103 -4.93 10.80 -11.72
CA GLY A 103 -4.83 9.36 -11.55
C GLY A 103 -3.90 9.03 -10.39
N PRO A 104 -3.38 7.80 -10.30
CA PRO A 104 -2.47 7.41 -9.23
C PRO A 104 -1.20 8.25 -9.21
N LEU A 105 -0.67 8.53 -8.03
CA LEU A 105 0.63 9.19 -7.84
C LEU A 105 1.69 8.13 -7.59
N CYS A 106 2.75 8.14 -8.39
CA CYS A 106 3.90 7.25 -8.22
C CYS A 106 5.10 8.00 -7.68
N LEU A 107 5.82 7.36 -6.76
CA LEU A 107 7.09 7.84 -6.23
C LEU A 107 7.89 6.66 -5.68
N ARG A 108 9.18 6.61 -5.98
CA ARG A 108 10.08 5.56 -5.45
C ARG A 108 10.04 5.53 -3.93
N HIS A 109 9.89 4.34 -3.35
CA HIS A 109 9.60 4.19 -1.92
C HIS A 109 10.69 4.80 -1.02
N PRO A 110 12.01 4.63 -1.29
CA PRO A 110 13.05 5.27 -0.49
C PRO A 110 13.02 6.79 -0.55
N VAL A 111 12.75 7.35 -1.73
CA VAL A 111 12.64 8.81 -1.95
C VAL A 111 11.46 9.36 -1.19
N HIS A 112 10.33 8.64 -1.23
CA HIS A 112 9.12 8.98 -0.50
C HIS A 112 9.35 9.01 1.02
N CYS A 113 9.93 7.95 1.59
CA CYS A 113 10.27 7.90 3.01
C CYS A 113 11.23 9.02 3.41
N GLN A 114 12.29 9.25 2.63
CA GLN A 114 13.27 10.31 2.90
C GLN A 114 12.61 11.69 2.88
N THR A 115 11.85 11.98 1.83
CA THR A 115 11.14 13.25 1.64
C THR A 115 10.24 13.57 2.82
N LEU A 116 9.46 12.59 3.29
CA LEU A 116 8.55 12.80 4.42
C LEU A 116 9.30 12.95 5.74
N PHE A 117 10.37 12.18 5.94
CA PHE A 117 11.18 12.28 7.17
C PHE A 117 11.81 13.67 7.29
N ASP A 118 12.37 14.18 6.20
CA ASP A 118 12.95 15.52 6.15
C ASP A 118 11.88 16.60 6.29
N LYS A 119 10.71 16.41 5.66
CA LYS A 119 9.56 17.31 5.82
C LYS A 119 9.08 17.38 7.27
N ALA A 120 9.06 16.26 7.99
CA ALA A 120 8.68 16.24 9.40
C ALA A 120 9.63 17.09 10.26
N GLY A 121 10.94 16.96 10.05
CA GLY A 121 11.94 17.79 10.72
C GLY A 121 11.79 19.28 10.37
N ASN A 122 11.62 19.60 9.09
CA ASN A 122 11.42 20.97 8.62
C ASN A 122 10.13 21.62 9.17
N ASP A 123 9.10 20.81 9.44
CA ASP A 123 7.84 21.25 10.05
C ASP A 123 7.92 21.39 11.58
N GLY A 124 9.05 21.03 12.19
CA GLY A 124 9.32 21.23 13.63
C GLY A 124 9.30 19.97 14.48
N ALA A 125 9.16 18.77 13.91
CA ALA A 125 9.30 17.53 14.68
C ALA A 125 10.76 17.30 15.09
N THR A 126 11.00 16.78 16.29
CA THR A 126 12.31 16.24 16.66
C THR A 126 12.47 14.87 15.99
N THR A 127 13.30 14.78 14.97
CA THR A 127 13.48 13.55 14.18
C THR A 127 14.83 12.90 14.49
N LEU A 128 14.82 11.64 14.90
CA LEU A 128 16.03 10.88 15.24
C LEU A 128 16.13 9.63 14.36
N ARG A 129 17.35 9.34 13.87
CA ARG A 129 17.68 8.12 13.10
C ARG A 129 18.67 7.23 13.84
N GLY A 130 18.78 5.98 13.39
CA GLY A 130 19.64 4.99 14.05
C GLY A 130 19.15 4.67 15.47
N VAL A 131 17.85 4.83 15.73
CA VAL A 131 17.26 4.67 17.05
C VAL A 131 16.88 3.20 17.28
N GLU A 132 17.32 2.65 18.40
CA GLU A 132 16.87 1.35 18.87
C GLU A 132 15.90 1.51 20.05
N VAL A 133 14.61 1.32 19.79
CA VAL A 133 13.61 1.26 20.87
C VAL A 133 13.76 -0.06 21.62
N ARG A 134 14.03 0.03 22.92
CA ARG A 134 14.32 -1.12 23.80
C ARG A 134 13.08 -1.56 24.57
N GLN A 135 12.37 -0.61 25.13
CA GLN A 135 11.23 -0.85 26.00
C GLN A 135 10.20 0.26 25.82
N MET A 136 8.95 -0.08 26.06
CA MET A 136 7.84 0.85 26.03
C MET A 136 6.81 0.43 27.05
N GLN A 137 6.22 1.44 27.70
CA GLN A 137 5.05 1.29 28.54
C GLN A 137 3.94 2.16 27.97
N LEU A 138 2.76 1.58 27.79
CA LEU A 138 1.54 2.32 27.44
C LEU A 138 0.64 2.43 28.67
N GLY A 139 -0.54 3.03 28.53
CA GLY A 139 -1.49 3.25 29.62
C GLY A 139 -1.64 4.73 29.96
N ALA A 140 -1.81 5.03 31.26
CA ALA A 140 -2.09 6.39 31.73
C ALA A 140 -0.88 7.35 31.66
N ASP A 141 0.35 6.82 31.73
CA ASP A 141 1.59 7.58 31.60
C ASP A 141 2.57 6.85 30.66
N PRO A 142 2.37 6.96 29.33
CA PRO A 142 3.22 6.25 28.37
C PRO A 142 4.67 6.75 28.37
N SER A 143 5.59 5.81 28.19
CA SER A 143 7.02 6.10 28.04
C SER A 143 7.68 5.16 27.03
N VAL A 144 8.73 5.67 26.39
CA VAL A 144 9.57 4.92 25.45
C VAL A 144 11.02 5.06 25.86
N THR A 145 11.66 3.91 26.12
CA THR A 145 13.11 3.81 26.35
C THR A 145 13.78 3.43 25.04
N TYR A 146 14.75 4.24 24.61
CA TYR A 146 15.44 4.04 23.34
C TYR A 146 16.93 4.38 23.45
N VAL A 147 17.74 3.76 22.60
CA VAL A 147 19.16 4.08 22.45
C VAL A 147 19.36 4.92 21.19
N HIS A 148 20.08 6.03 21.33
CA HIS A 148 20.50 6.89 20.23
C HIS A 148 21.96 7.30 20.46
N GLU A 149 22.81 7.15 19.43
CA GLU A 149 24.26 7.43 19.52
C GLU A 149 24.97 6.72 20.69
N GLY A 150 24.50 5.51 21.05
CA GLY A 150 25.04 4.71 22.14
C GLY A 150 24.60 5.15 23.54
N VAL A 151 23.75 6.17 23.66
CA VAL A 151 23.19 6.67 24.92
C VAL A 151 21.75 6.22 25.06
N GLU A 152 21.37 5.74 26.25
CA GLU A 152 19.99 5.40 26.57
C GLU A 152 19.21 6.65 27.01
N HIS A 153 18.01 6.80 26.45
CA HIS A 153 17.08 7.89 26.71
C HIS A 153 15.73 7.33 27.12
N VAL A 154 15.00 8.11 27.93
CA VAL A 154 13.60 7.86 28.27
C VAL A 154 12.80 9.12 27.94
N ALA A 155 11.80 8.95 27.07
CA ALA A 155 10.86 9.99 26.69
C ALA A 155 9.44 9.63 27.12
N HIS A 156 8.67 10.65 27.52
CA HIS A 156 7.28 10.52 27.93
C HIS A 156 6.37 11.33 27.01
N ALA A 157 5.20 10.79 26.71
CA ALA A 157 4.13 11.50 26.01
C ALA A 157 2.77 10.92 26.40
N PRO A 158 1.67 11.71 26.37
CA PRO A 158 0.33 11.18 26.61
C PRO A 158 -0.11 10.14 25.58
N LEU A 159 0.58 10.06 24.44
CA LEU A 159 0.29 9.11 23.37
C LEU A 159 1.56 8.64 22.66
N VAL A 160 1.65 7.33 22.41
CA VAL A 160 2.65 6.72 21.52
C VAL A 160 1.96 6.20 20.25
N VAL A 161 2.54 6.51 19.09
CA VAL A 161 2.04 6.05 17.79
C VAL A 161 2.92 4.93 17.24
N GLY A 162 2.31 3.81 16.88
CA GLY A 162 2.94 2.74 16.13
C GLY A 162 2.85 3.00 14.62
N ALA A 163 4.00 3.21 13.99
CA ALA A 163 4.17 3.46 12.56
C ALA A 163 5.35 2.67 11.95
N GLU A 164 5.89 1.69 12.68
CA GLU A 164 7.06 0.89 12.34
C GLU A 164 6.73 -0.34 11.45
N GLY A 165 5.49 -0.44 10.99
CA GLY A 165 5.03 -1.38 9.98
C GLY A 165 4.68 -2.78 10.51
N ARG A 166 4.81 -3.80 9.65
CA ARG A 166 4.24 -5.14 9.87
C ARG A 166 4.69 -5.81 11.18
N GLN A 167 5.91 -5.54 11.65
CA GLN A 167 6.48 -6.12 12.88
C GLN A 167 6.33 -5.18 14.09
N SER A 168 5.20 -4.47 14.18
CA SER A 168 5.01 -3.42 15.19
C SER A 168 5.12 -3.90 16.64
N MET A 169 6.06 -3.29 17.36
CA MET A 169 6.23 -3.39 18.81
C MET A 169 5.19 -2.56 19.56
N VAL A 170 4.73 -1.43 19.02
CA VAL A 170 3.64 -0.64 19.62
C VAL A 170 2.35 -1.43 19.57
N ARG A 171 2.05 -2.11 18.47
CA ARG A 171 0.89 -3.02 18.38
C ARG A 171 0.96 -4.11 19.46
N LYS A 172 2.14 -4.72 19.65
CA LYS A 172 2.37 -5.72 20.71
C LYS A 172 2.15 -5.11 22.11
N ALA A 173 2.65 -3.90 22.37
CA ALA A 173 2.46 -3.20 23.64
C ALA A 173 1.00 -2.78 23.88
N CYS A 174 0.24 -2.48 22.83
CA CYS A 174 -1.21 -2.26 22.89
C CYS A 174 -2.00 -3.55 23.20
N GLY A 175 -1.35 -4.72 23.23
CA GLY A 175 -2.02 -6.00 23.40
C GLY A 175 -2.91 -6.38 22.22
N ARG A 176 -2.62 -5.88 21.01
CA ARG A 176 -3.43 -6.13 19.81
C ARG A 176 -2.83 -7.25 18.97
N ALA A 177 -3.58 -8.35 18.84
CA ALA A 177 -3.21 -9.46 17.98
C ALA A 177 -3.55 -9.14 16.51
N LEU A 178 -2.78 -9.73 15.59
CA LEU A 178 -3.13 -9.72 14.17
C LEU A 178 -4.00 -10.94 13.87
N VAL A 179 -5.12 -10.70 13.20
CA VAL A 179 -5.85 -11.73 12.46
C VAL A 179 -5.33 -11.69 11.03
N GLN A 180 -4.94 -12.84 10.48
CA GLN A 180 -4.29 -12.94 9.18
C GLN A 180 -4.99 -13.96 8.30
N ASP A 181 -5.17 -13.59 7.04
CA ASP A 181 -5.59 -14.53 6.01
C ASP A 181 -4.45 -15.52 5.72
N LYS A 182 -4.82 -16.71 5.22
CA LYS A 182 -3.83 -17.68 4.76
C LYS A 182 -3.08 -17.11 3.55
N PRO A 183 -1.76 -17.29 3.44
CA PRO A 183 -1.04 -17.02 2.21
C PRO A 183 -1.63 -17.80 1.04
N HIS A 184 -1.75 -17.16 -0.13
CA HIS A 184 -2.39 -17.78 -1.30
C HIS A 184 -1.62 -17.64 -2.62
N HIS A 185 -0.73 -16.66 -2.75
CA HIS A 185 0.21 -16.55 -3.90
C HIS A 185 1.50 -15.82 -3.51
N TRP A 186 2.49 -15.86 -4.41
CA TRP A 186 3.72 -15.08 -4.32
C TRP A 186 3.62 -13.84 -5.19
N PHE A 187 4.18 -12.73 -4.71
CA PHE A 187 4.55 -11.56 -5.49
C PHE A 187 6.06 -11.38 -5.45
N ALA A 188 6.64 -10.90 -6.53
CA ALA A 188 7.91 -10.21 -6.51
C ALA A 188 7.84 -8.93 -7.30
N GLY A 189 8.79 -8.04 -7.07
CA GLY A 189 8.96 -6.86 -7.90
C GLY A 189 10.41 -6.48 -8.10
N LEU A 190 10.63 -5.65 -9.10
CA LEU A 190 11.96 -5.30 -9.63
C LEU A 190 11.92 -3.90 -10.24
N LEU A 191 13.00 -3.14 -10.09
CA LEU A 191 13.22 -1.95 -10.91
C LEU A 191 13.88 -2.38 -12.20
N VAL A 192 13.43 -1.81 -13.31
CA VAL A 192 13.95 -2.12 -14.65
C VAL A 192 14.36 -0.82 -15.31
N ASP A 193 15.62 -0.75 -15.73
CA ASP A 193 16.15 0.35 -16.53
C ASP A 193 16.12 0.00 -18.02
N GLY A 194 16.11 1.04 -18.86
CA GLY A 194 16.21 0.87 -20.31
C GLY A 194 14.93 0.42 -21.02
N VAL A 195 13.77 0.52 -20.37
CA VAL A 195 12.49 0.19 -21.02
C VAL A 195 12.11 1.29 -22.02
N GLN A 196 12.29 1.01 -23.32
CA GLN A 196 12.04 1.96 -24.40
C GLN A 196 10.63 1.80 -24.99
N GLY A 197 10.05 2.88 -25.49
CA GLY A 197 8.78 2.84 -26.24
C GLY A 197 7.52 2.59 -25.40
N TRP A 198 7.65 2.52 -24.07
CA TRP A 198 6.51 2.47 -23.15
C TRP A 198 5.85 3.85 -23.02
N ASN A 199 4.52 3.89 -22.88
CA ASN A 199 3.80 5.12 -22.57
C ASN A 199 4.08 5.54 -21.12
N ASP A 200 4.74 6.69 -20.94
CA ASP A 200 5.28 7.18 -19.67
C ASP A 200 4.24 7.57 -18.61
N THR A 201 2.95 7.56 -18.94
CA THR A 201 1.84 7.76 -17.98
C THR A 201 0.89 6.57 -17.90
N ARG A 202 1.24 5.41 -18.48
CA ARG A 202 0.38 4.22 -18.49
C ARG A 202 0.83 3.16 -17.49
N GLN A 203 -0.09 2.70 -16.66
CA GLN A 203 0.01 1.41 -15.98
C GLN A 203 -0.63 0.29 -16.79
N ALA A 204 -0.08 -0.90 -16.67
CA ALA A 204 -0.67 -2.13 -17.20
C ALA A 204 -0.72 -3.20 -16.12
N ILE A 205 -1.81 -3.96 -16.10
CA ILE A 205 -1.88 -5.24 -15.38
C ILE A 205 -2.25 -6.33 -16.38
N GLY A 206 -1.97 -7.58 -16.05
CA GLY A 206 -2.58 -8.68 -16.76
C GLY A 206 -2.12 -10.05 -16.33
N THR A 207 -2.73 -11.07 -16.93
CA THR A 207 -2.52 -12.48 -16.58
C THR A 207 -2.41 -13.32 -17.86
N GLU A 208 -1.33 -14.09 -17.97
CA GLU A 208 -1.12 -15.05 -19.06
C GLU A 208 -0.46 -16.30 -18.52
N ASP A 209 -0.99 -17.46 -18.93
CA ASP A 209 -0.56 -18.77 -18.46
C ASP A 209 -0.55 -18.85 -16.91
N ASP A 210 0.63 -18.96 -16.31
CA ASP A 210 0.80 -19.11 -14.86
C ASP A 210 1.48 -17.91 -14.19
N PHE A 211 1.39 -16.73 -14.82
CA PHE A 211 2.00 -15.49 -14.34
C PHE A 211 1.10 -14.30 -14.58
N ALA A 212 0.97 -13.48 -13.53
CA ALA A 212 0.26 -12.20 -13.60
C ALA A 212 1.21 -11.05 -13.28
N PHE A 213 0.92 -9.85 -13.76
CA PHE A 213 1.81 -8.71 -13.64
C PHE A 213 1.10 -7.39 -13.33
N LEU A 214 1.88 -6.47 -12.77
CA LEU A 214 1.60 -5.03 -12.72
C LEU A 214 2.87 -4.31 -13.17
N ALA A 215 2.77 -3.38 -14.12
CA ALA A 215 3.88 -2.60 -14.61
C ALA A 215 3.50 -1.12 -14.69
N PHE A 216 4.37 -0.24 -14.22
CA PHE A 216 4.19 1.20 -14.33
C PHE A 216 5.52 1.97 -14.35
N PRO A 217 5.57 3.11 -15.05
CA PRO A 217 6.76 3.94 -15.16
C PRO A 217 7.12 4.63 -13.83
N GLN A 218 8.43 4.78 -13.60
CA GLN A 218 9.03 5.49 -12.46
C GLN A 218 9.80 6.75 -12.92
N GLY A 219 9.42 7.30 -14.07
CA GLY A 219 10.07 8.45 -14.72
C GLY A 219 11.19 8.03 -15.69
N GLY A 220 11.28 8.73 -16.82
CA GLY A 220 12.22 8.38 -17.90
C GLY A 220 11.96 6.98 -18.46
N THR A 221 13.02 6.21 -18.68
CA THR A 221 12.96 4.83 -19.21
C THR A 221 13.01 3.78 -18.09
N ARG A 222 12.68 4.16 -16.85
CA ARG A 222 12.68 3.28 -15.69
C ARG A 222 11.27 2.83 -15.37
N MET A 223 11.09 1.55 -15.08
CA MET A 223 9.81 0.98 -14.67
C MET A 223 9.92 0.27 -13.32
N ARG A 224 8.82 0.32 -12.56
CA ARG A 224 8.57 -0.64 -11.49
C ARG A 224 7.67 -1.72 -12.06
N VAL A 225 8.06 -2.96 -11.87
CA VAL A 225 7.26 -4.12 -12.24
C VAL A 225 7.06 -5.05 -11.06
N TYR A 226 5.89 -5.66 -11.01
CA TYR A 226 5.52 -6.73 -10.09
C TYR A 226 5.01 -7.92 -10.89
N GLY A 227 5.25 -9.11 -10.36
CA GLY A 227 4.84 -10.37 -10.94
C GLY A 227 4.30 -11.29 -9.86
N GLY A 228 3.22 -11.99 -10.16
CA GLY A 228 2.54 -12.90 -9.26
C GLY A 228 2.43 -14.30 -9.83
N TRP A 229 2.55 -15.31 -8.96
CA TRP A 229 2.48 -16.72 -9.34
C TRP A 229 2.03 -17.61 -8.17
N ALA A 230 1.68 -18.86 -8.48
CA ALA A 230 1.11 -19.82 -7.52
C ALA A 230 2.01 -20.09 -6.30
N LEU A 231 1.38 -20.28 -5.13
CA LEU A 231 2.07 -20.41 -3.83
C LEU A 231 3.04 -21.61 -3.77
N ASP A 232 2.75 -22.69 -4.50
CA ASP A 232 3.56 -23.91 -4.56
C ASP A 232 4.85 -23.75 -5.37
N GLN A 233 5.00 -22.69 -6.15
CA GLN A 233 6.21 -22.39 -6.92
C GLN A 233 7.15 -21.38 -6.21
N ALA A 234 7.32 -21.51 -4.89
CA ALA A 234 8.09 -20.55 -4.06
C ALA A 234 9.53 -20.27 -4.52
N LYS A 235 10.13 -21.14 -5.33
CA LYS A 235 11.52 -21.02 -5.83
C LYS A 235 11.62 -20.58 -7.30
N ARG A 236 10.51 -20.23 -7.95
CA ARG A 236 10.44 -19.94 -9.40
C ARG A 236 11.53 -18.97 -9.89
N PHE A 237 11.77 -17.90 -9.14
CA PHE A 237 12.76 -16.87 -9.46
C PHE A 237 13.89 -16.77 -8.41
N ALA A 238 14.18 -17.86 -7.71
CA ALA A 238 15.30 -17.91 -6.78
C ALA A 238 16.63 -18.14 -7.51
N GLY A 239 17.72 -17.58 -6.98
CA GLY A 239 19.07 -17.78 -7.50
C GLY A 239 19.62 -16.59 -8.29
N ALA A 240 20.85 -16.73 -8.77
CA ALA A 240 21.60 -15.64 -9.41
C ALA A 240 20.99 -15.16 -10.73
N ASP A 241 20.29 -16.04 -11.44
CA ASP A 241 19.59 -15.74 -12.71
C ASP A 241 18.10 -15.41 -12.50
N GLY A 242 17.67 -15.24 -11.24
CA GLY A 242 16.27 -15.01 -10.87
C GLY A 242 15.68 -13.75 -11.48
N ALA A 243 16.44 -12.65 -11.52
CA ALA A 243 15.98 -11.38 -12.09
C ALA A 243 15.77 -11.48 -13.61
N ASP A 244 16.68 -12.13 -14.34
CA ASP A 244 16.56 -12.31 -15.79
C ASP A 244 15.39 -13.23 -16.14
N LYS A 245 15.20 -14.33 -15.39
CA LYS A 245 14.02 -15.21 -15.54
C LYS A 245 12.71 -14.47 -15.25
N PHE A 246 12.72 -13.60 -14.24
CA PHE A 246 11.56 -12.79 -13.88
C PHE A 246 11.20 -11.79 -14.99
N LEU A 247 12.19 -11.11 -15.58
CA LEU A 247 11.96 -10.24 -16.75
C LEU A 247 11.46 -11.03 -17.96
N ALA A 248 12.00 -12.22 -18.21
CA ALA A 248 11.55 -13.07 -19.31
C ALA A 248 10.06 -13.48 -19.19
N ALA A 249 9.51 -13.55 -17.98
CA ALA A 249 8.09 -13.85 -17.75
C ALA A 249 7.14 -12.73 -18.22
N PHE A 250 7.65 -11.52 -18.48
CA PHE A 250 6.86 -10.43 -19.06
C PHE A 250 6.65 -10.59 -20.58
N ARG A 251 7.32 -11.54 -21.25
CA ARG A 251 7.06 -11.83 -22.68
C ARG A 251 5.72 -12.53 -22.85
N MET A 252 4.68 -11.73 -23.05
CA MET A 252 3.29 -12.18 -23.12
C MET A 252 2.70 -11.90 -24.49
N LYS A 253 1.95 -12.87 -25.03
CA LYS A 253 1.22 -12.70 -26.29
C LYS A 253 0.07 -11.71 -26.15
N SER A 254 -0.61 -11.73 -25.01
CA SER A 254 -1.70 -10.81 -24.65
C SER A 254 -1.24 -9.37 -24.47
N ALA A 255 0.02 -9.16 -24.06
CA ALA A 255 0.61 -7.84 -23.81
C ALA A 255 1.95 -7.67 -24.55
N PRO A 256 1.96 -7.55 -25.89
CA PRO A 256 3.20 -7.54 -26.69
C PRO A 256 4.14 -6.37 -26.36
N HIS A 257 3.62 -5.25 -25.86
CA HIS A 257 4.45 -4.12 -25.40
C HIS A 257 5.32 -4.45 -24.18
N ASN A 258 5.00 -5.52 -23.44
CA ASN A 258 5.83 -5.98 -22.33
C ASN A 258 7.18 -6.54 -22.78
N ASP A 259 7.40 -6.82 -24.08
CA ASP A 259 8.73 -7.17 -24.58
C ASP A 259 9.77 -6.10 -24.22
N ALA A 260 9.39 -4.82 -24.17
CA ALA A 260 10.27 -3.74 -23.74
C ALA A 260 10.72 -3.87 -22.27
N ILE A 261 9.87 -4.44 -21.40
CA ILE A 261 10.22 -4.74 -20.01
C ILE A 261 11.19 -5.92 -19.97
N ALA A 262 10.90 -6.97 -20.73
CA ALA A 262 11.73 -8.16 -20.81
C ALA A 262 13.12 -7.90 -21.41
N ASP A 263 13.23 -6.92 -22.31
CA ASP A 263 14.48 -6.44 -22.91
C ASP A 263 15.23 -5.43 -22.02
N GLY A 264 14.63 -4.98 -20.93
CA GLY A 264 15.22 -4.06 -19.98
C GLY A 264 16.32 -4.69 -19.11
N THR A 265 16.95 -3.87 -18.28
CA THR A 265 18.04 -4.30 -17.38
C THR A 265 17.57 -4.24 -15.92
N PRO A 266 17.76 -5.31 -15.12
CA PRO A 266 17.51 -5.27 -13.68
C PRO A 266 18.30 -4.13 -13.01
N ALA A 267 17.59 -3.24 -12.31
CA ALA A 267 18.14 -2.03 -11.68
C ALA A 267 17.99 -2.03 -10.15
N GLY A 268 17.86 -3.20 -9.54
CA GLY A 268 17.70 -3.37 -8.10
C GLY A 268 17.50 -4.82 -7.70
N PRO A 269 17.29 -5.10 -6.41
CA PRO A 269 17.01 -6.44 -5.93
C PRO A 269 15.63 -6.94 -6.41
N LEU A 270 15.56 -8.22 -6.79
CA LEU A 270 14.30 -8.95 -6.91
C LEU A 270 13.93 -9.46 -5.51
N TYR A 271 12.88 -8.90 -4.90
CA TYR A 271 12.36 -9.38 -3.63
C TYR A 271 10.99 -10.02 -3.82
N ALA A 272 10.86 -11.25 -3.33
CA ALA A 272 9.62 -11.99 -3.31
C ALA A 272 9.02 -12.06 -1.90
N TYR A 273 7.70 -12.01 -1.80
CA TYR A 273 6.93 -12.15 -0.58
C TYR A 273 5.59 -12.83 -0.89
N TYR A 274 5.05 -13.55 0.09
CA TYR A 274 3.71 -14.09 -0.04
C TYR A 274 2.67 -13.02 0.26
N ASN A 275 1.51 -13.16 -0.37
CA ASN A 275 0.41 -12.22 -0.23
C ASN A 275 -0.69 -12.78 0.67
N ASN A 276 -1.12 -11.91 1.59
CA ASN A 276 -2.27 -12.07 2.46
C ASN A 276 -2.67 -10.72 3.05
N SER A 277 -3.89 -10.61 3.57
CA SER A 277 -4.28 -9.47 4.40
C SER A 277 -4.11 -9.77 5.90
N SER A 278 -4.00 -8.70 6.67
CA SER A 278 -3.99 -8.74 8.12
C SER A 278 -4.73 -7.55 8.73
N VAL A 279 -5.46 -7.79 9.81
CA VAL A 279 -6.23 -6.76 10.54
C VAL A 279 -5.99 -6.87 12.04
N VAL A 280 -6.30 -5.79 12.75
CA VAL A 280 -6.43 -5.76 14.21
C VAL A 280 -7.89 -5.40 14.55
N ASP A 281 -8.41 -5.95 15.65
CA ASP A 281 -9.78 -5.69 16.07
C ASP A 281 -10.02 -4.21 16.44
N ALA A 282 -9.02 -3.60 17.06
CA ALA A 282 -8.97 -2.19 17.41
C ALA A 282 -7.54 -1.64 17.21
N PRO A 283 -7.34 -0.56 16.43
CA PRO A 283 -6.03 0.00 16.13
C PRO A 283 -5.52 0.97 17.22
N HIS A 284 -6.02 0.86 18.46
CA HIS A 284 -5.62 1.72 19.58
C HIS A 284 -5.77 1.00 20.92
N ALA A 285 -5.17 1.57 21.96
CA ALA A 285 -5.32 1.21 23.36
C ALA A 285 -5.07 2.48 24.21
N GLN A 286 -5.26 2.41 25.53
CA GLN A 286 -4.94 3.54 26.39
C GLN A 286 -3.47 3.95 26.22
N GLY A 287 -3.22 5.20 25.82
CA GLY A 287 -1.88 5.73 25.59
C GLY A 287 -1.20 5.25 24.29
N GLY A 288 -1.90 4.55 23.40
CA GLY A 288 -1.34 4.07 22.13
C GLY A 288 -2.31 4.05 20.94
N VAL A 289 -1.82 4.39 19.75
CA VAL A 289 -2.58 4.27 18.48
C VAL A 289 -1.68 3.73 17.37
N LEU A 290 -2.25 3.00 16.41
CA LEU A 290 -1.55 2.35 15.32
C LEU A 290 -2.00 2.94 13.97
N VAL A 291 -1.03 3.16 13.07
CA VAL A 291 -1.28 3.67 11.72
C VAL A 291 -0.52 2.86 10.66
N GLY A 292 -1.05 2.80 9.45
CA GLY A 292 -0.45 2.05 8.35
C GLY A 292 -0.32 0.56 8.67
N ASP A 293 0.74 -0.09 8.20
CA ASP A 293 0.97 -1.52 8.39
C ASP A 293 1.11 -1.95 9.87
N ALA A 294 1.36 -1.02 10.80
CA ALA A 294 1.34 -1.31 12.23
C ALA A 294 -0.08 -1.69 12.70
N ALA A 295 -1.11 -1.12 12.09
CA ALA A 295 -2.53 -1.44 12.32
C ALA A 295 -3.04 -2.59 11.43
N GLY A 296 -2.15 -3.34 10.76
CA GLY A 296 -2.53 -4.37 9.77
C GLY A 296 -2.54 -3.80 8.35
N TRP A 297 -2.45 -4.70 7.38
CA TRP A 297 -2.25 -4.40 5.95
C TRP A 297 -3.25 -5.15 5.09
N ASN A 298 -3.59 -4.58 3.94
CA ASN A 298 -4.34 -5.30 2.92
C ASN A 298 -3.38 -6.09 2.03
N ASP A 299 -3.92 -7.11 1.37
CA ASP A 299 -3.22 -7.88 0.37
C ASP A 299 -2.59 -6.96 -0.70
N PRO A 300 -1.27 -7.08 -0.97
CA PRO A 300 -0.60 -6.25 -1.95
C PRO A 300 -1.14 -6.35 -3.39
N ILE A 301 -1.99 -7.32 -3.73
CA ILE A 301 -2.69 -7.41 -5.02
C ILE A 301 -3.37 -6.10 -5.42
N LEU A 302 -3.90 -5.34 -4.46
CA LEU A 302 -4.56 -4.06 -4.74
C LEU A 302 -3.60 -2.86 -4.75
N GLY A 303 -2.37 -3.00 -4.25
CA GLY A 303 -1.40 -1.89 -4.19
C GLY A 303 -1.76 -0.75 -3.22
N LEU A 304 -2.66 -0.97 -2.26
CA LEU A 304 -3.29 0.12 -1.47
C LEU A 304 -2.59 0.53 -0.16
N GLY A 305 -1.45 -0.07 0.18
CA GLY A 305 -0.79 0.19 1.47
C GLY A 305 -0.52 1.68 1.75
N GLN A 306 -0.11 2.43 0.72
CA GLN A 306 0.12 3.87 0.86
C GLN A 306 -1.19 4.67 1.02
N SER A 307 -2.21 4.38 0.22
CA SER A 307 -3.52 5.04 0.31
C SER A 307 -4.18 4.81 1.67
N ILE A 308 -4.12 3.57 2.18
CA ILE A 308 -4.58 3.21 3.53
C ILE A 308 -3.84 4.03 4.58
N THR A 309 -2.51 4.13 4.45
CA THR A 309 -1.66 4.90 5.35
C THR A 309 -2.05 6.38 5.40
N TYR A 310 -2.26 7.03 4.25
CA TYR A 310 -2.63 8.45 4.24
C TYR A 310 -4.00 8.73 4.84
N ARG A 311 -4.95 7.81 4.64
CA ARG A 311 -6.26 7.88 5.31
C ARG A 311 -6.14 7.69 6.83
N ASP A 312 -5.30 6.76 7.29
CA ASP A 312 -5.01 6.56 8.71
C ASP A 312 -4.39 7.83 9.31
N VAL A 313 -3.39 8.43 8.64
CA VAL A 313 -2.75 9.68 9.06
C VAL A 313 -3.76 10.82 9.14
N ARG A 314 -4.62 11.00 8.12
CA ARG A 314 -5.66 12.04 8.15
C ARG A 314 -6.56 11.86 9.37
N MET A 315 -7.18 10.69 9.51
CA MET A 315 -8.15 10.43 10.58
C MET A 315 -7.56 10.59 11.98
N VAL A 316 -6.38 10.01 12.21
CA VAL A 316 -5.70 10.12 13.51
C VAL A 316 -5.30 11.58 13.77
N SER A 317 -4.78 12.29 12.78
CA SER A 317 -4.39 13.70 12.96
C SER A 317 -5.60 14.61 13.21
N ASP A 318 -6.74 14.38 12.55
CA ASP A 318 -7.98 15.14 12.76
C ASP A 318 -8.46 14.98 14.21
N ILE A 319 -8.55 13.74 14.69
CA ILE A 319 -8.90 13.43 16.08
C ILE A 319 -7.94 14.13 17.06
N LEU A 320 -6.64 14.08 16.80
CA LEU A 320 -5.64 14.70 17.69
C LEU A 320 -5.70 16.24 17.70
N LYS A 321 -6.03 16.87 16.56
CA LYS A 321 -6.21 18.33 16.47
C LYS A 321 -7.49 18.78 17.18
N ASP A 322 -8.55 17.98 17.11
CA ASP A 322 -9.85 18.28 17.73
C ASP A 322 -9.88 17.97 19.23
N THR A 323 -8.93 17.15 19.71
CA THR A 323 -8.81 16.83 21.13
C THR A 323 -8.26 18.02 21.92
N ALA A 324 -9.02 18.49 22.91
CA ALA A 324 -8.60 19.58 23.79
C ALA A 324 -7.33 19.22 24.58
N SER A 325 -6.49 20.22 24.87
CA SER A 325 -5.28 20.03 25.67
C SER A 325 -5.60 19.37 27.02
N GLY A 326 -4.89 18.29 27.35
CA GLY A 326 -5.09 17.53 28.58
C GLY A 326 -6.23 16.51 28.55
N ALA A 327 -7.02 16.46 27.47
CA ALA A 327 -8.02 15.40 27.26
C ALA A 327 -7.41 14.18 26.56
N ALA A 328 -8.03 13.02 26.75
CA ALA A 328 -7.67 11.82 26.01
C ALA A 328 -8.41 11.81 24.65
N PRO A 329 -7.72 11.49 23.53
CA PRO A 329 -8.35 11.39 22.23
C PRO A 329 -9.30 10.18 22.16
N ASP A 330 -10.42 10.35 21.44
CA ASP A 330 -11.36 9.26 21.15
C ASP A 330 -11.10 8.67 19.76
N PHE A 331 -10.50 7.48 19.72
CA PHE A 331 -10.18 6.79 18.47
C PHE A 331 -11.30 5.86 17.95
N ARG A 332 -12.47 5.80 18.60
CA ARG A 332 -13.59 4.95 18.14
C ARG A 332 -14.04 5.28 16.70
N PRO A 333 -14.15 6.55 16.27
CA PRO A 333 -14.50 6.86 14.87
C PRO A 333 -13.45 6.35 13.87
N TYR A 334 -12.17 6.39 14.23
CA TYR A 334 -11.09 5.82 13.41
C TYR A 334 -11.15 4.29 13.37
N GLU A 335 -11.41 3.64 14.50
CA GLU A 335 -11.61 2.19 14.58
C GLU A 335 -12.77 1.73 13.69
N GLU A 336 -13.93 2.37 13.80
CA GLU A 336 -15.14 2.02 13.05
C GLU A 336 -14.95 2.19 11.54
N GLU A 337 -14.42 3.34 11.10
CA GLU A 337 -14.13 3.57 9.68
C GLU A 337 -13.10 2.59 9.14
N ARG A 338 -12.00 2.39 9.88
CA ARG A 338 -10.91 1.52 9.41
C ARG A 338 -11.37 0.08 9.35
N ARG A 339 -12.19 -0.38 10.29
CA ARG A 339 -12.76 -1.74 10.26
C ARG A 339 -13.56 -1.96 8.98
N GLU A 340 -14.49 -1.06 8.65
CA GLU A 340 -15.32 -1.20 7.45
C GLU A 340 -14.50 -1.03 6.16
N ARG A 341 -13.60 -0.04 6.11
CA ARG A 341 -12.67 0.14 4.99
C ARG A 341 -11.84 -1.11 4.74
N MET A 342 -11.22 -1.67 5.78
CA MET A 342 -10.40 -2.88 5.65
C MET A 342 -11.24 -4.12 5.31
N ARG A 343 -12.49 -4.23 5.79
CA ARG A 343 -13.42 -5.31 5.38
C ARG A 343 -13.67 -5.27 3.87
N ARG A 344 -14.02 -4.10 3.33
CA ARG A 344 -14.27 -3.90 1.89
C ARG A 344 -13.03 -4.16 1.04
N LEU A 345 -11.86 -3.70 1.49
CA LEU A 345 -10.61 -3.91 0.78
C LEU A 345 -10.14 -5.37 0.84
N ARG A 346 -10.33 -6.08 1.96
CA ARG A 346 -10.09 -7.53 2.05
C ARG A 346 -11.00 -8.31 1.11
N PHE A 347 -12.28 -7.96 1.07
CA PHE A 347 -13.23 -8.55 0.14
C PHE A 347 -12.82 -8.34 -1.32
N THR A 348 -12.41 -7.10 -1.67
CA THR A 348 -11.94 -6.77 -3.02
C THR A 348 -10.67 -7.55 -3.37
N ALA A 349 -9.73 -7.63 -2.44
CA ALA A 349 -8.47 -8.36 -2.61
C ALA A 349 -8.71 -9.85 -2.82
N TYR A 350 -9.65 -10.45 -2.08
CA TYR A 350 -10.02 -11.85 -2.26
C TYR A 350 -10.48 -12.13 -3.69
N ILE A 351 -11.45 -11.35 -4.20
CA ILE A 351 -11.95 -11.53 -5.56
C ILE A 351 -10.84 -11.31 -6.59
N GLN A 352 -10.07 -10.22 -6.46
CA GLN A 352 -9.00 -9.90 -7.42
C GLN A 352 -7.92 -10.98 -7.44
N ALA A 353 -7.50 -11.49 -6.27
CA ALA A 353 -6.54 -12.57 -6.21
C ALA A 353 -7.07 -13.87 -6.80
N THR A 354 -8.34 -14.22 -6.56
CA THR A 354 -8.95 -15.41 -7.16
C THR A 354 -9.09 -15.30 -8.69
N LEU A 355 -9.26 -14.09 -9.23
CA LEU A 355 -9.26 -13.86 -10.68
C LEU A 355 -7.84 -13.95 -11.25
N ASP A 356 -6.89 -13.22 -10.68
CA ASP A 356 -5.58 -12.98 -11.31
C ASP A 356 -4.50 -13.97 -10.90
N MET A 357 -4.63 -14.63 -9.75
CA MET A 357 -3.57 -15.44 -9.11
C MET A 357 -3.91 -16.93 -9.03
N GLU A 358 -5.01 -17.35 -9.65
CA GLU A 358 -5.30 -18.75 -9.94
C GLU A 358 -5.08 -19.00 -11.44
N PHE A 359 -4.44 -20.12 -11.77
CA PHE A 359 -3.85 -20.31 -13.10
C PHE A 359 -4.28 -21.61 -13.81
N ASP A 360 -5.14 -22.41 -13.19
CA ASP A 360 -5.64 -23.63 -13.83
C ASP A 360 -6.72 -23.32 -14.90
N GLU A 361 -7.13 -24.35 -15.65
CA GLU A 361 -8.18 -24.22 -16.67
C GLU A 361 -9.50 -23.65 -16.13
N LYS A 362 -9.83 -23.96 -14.86
CA LYS A 362 -11.05 -23.44 -14.22
C LYS A 362 -10.91 -21.94 -13.95
N ALA A 363 -9.75 -21.49 -13.50
CA ALA A 363 -9.45 -20.08 -13.28
C ALA A 363 -9.41 -19.30 -14.60
N ARG A 364 -8.83 -19.87 -15.66
CA ARG A 364 -8.88 -19.29 -17.01
C ARG A 364 -10.32 -19.12 -17.51
N ALA A 365 -11.16 -20.16 -17.36
CA ALA A 365 -12.58 -20.08 -17.70
C ALA A 365 -13.35 -19.07 -16.82
N ARG A 366 -12.96 -18.91 -15.54
CA ARG A 366 -13.51 -17.90 -14.63
C ARG A 366 -13.20 -16.49 -15.13
N ARG A 367 -11.94 -16.19 -15.48
CA ARG A 367 -11.53 -14.89 -16.03
C ARG A 367 -12.23 -14.58 -17.35
N HIS A 368 -12.28 -15.53 -18.28
CA HIS A 368 -12.99 -15.36 -19.55
C HIS A 368 -14.45 -14.95 -19.32
N ARG A 369 -15.18 -15.70 -18.48
CA ARG A 369 -16.57 -15.38 -18.13
C ARG A 369 -16.69 -14.01 -17.46
N TYR A 370 -15.77 -13.67 -16.55
CA TYR A 370 -15.74 -12.36 -15.91
C TYR A 370 -15.63 -11.22 -16.94
N HIS A 371 -14.74 -11.34 -17.93
CA HIS A 371 -14.58 -10.35 -18.99
C HIS A 371 -15.80 -10.29 -19.93
N GLU A 372 -16.38 -11.43 -20.33
CA GLU A 372 -17.60 -11.47 -21.14
C GLU A 372 -18.78 -10.81 -20.42
N MET A 373 -18.99 -11.14 -19.15
CA MET A 373 -20.06 -10.55 -18.34
C MET A 373 -19.83 -9.06 -18.13
N GLY A 374 -18.60 -8.64 -17.82
CA GLY A 374 -18.24 -7.24 -17.59
C GLY A 374 -18.39 -6.36 -18.84
N ALA A 375 -18.27 -6.93 -20.04
CA ALA A 375 -18.52 -6.23 -21.29
C ALA A 375 -20.02 -5.88 -21.50
N VAL A 376 -20.92 -6.63 -20.86
CA VAL A 376 -22.37 -6.44 -20.96
C VAL A 376 -22.94 -5.72 -19.73
N ASP A 377 -22.42 -6.03 -18.54
CA ASP A 377 -22.84 -5.49 -17.26
C ASP A 377 -21.64 -4.95 -16.47
N PRO A 378 -21.40 -3.63 -16.50
CA PRO A 378 -20.30 -2.99 -15.78
C PRO A 378 -20.34 -3.22 -14.26
N THR A 379 -21.49 -3.59 -13.68
CA THR A 379 -21.59 -3.84 -12.23
C THR A 379 -20.80 -5.06 -11.78
N ILE A 380 -20.40 -5.94 -12.70
CA ILE A 380 -19.55 -7.11 -12.43
C ILE A 380 -18.19 -6.67 -11.86
N GLY A 381 -17.60 -5.62 -12.43
CA GLY A 381 -16.31 -5.05 -11.99
C GLY A 381 -16.42 -4.04 -10.84
N MET A 382 -17.60 -3.82 -10.27
CA MET A 382 -17.84 -2.73 -9.30
C MET A 382 -16.98 -2.84 -8.03
N HIS A 383 -16.68 -4.05 -7.58
CA HIS A 383 -15.78 -4.30 -6.46
C HIS A 383 -14.36 -3.78 -6.75
N ALA A 384 -13.84 -3.99 -7.97
CA ALA A 384 -12.49 -3.56 -8.38
C ALA A 384 -12.36 -2.04 -8.45
N ALA A 385 -13.46 -1.31 -8.70
CA ALA A 385 -13.46 0.15 -8.64
C ALA A 385 -13.10 0.70 -7.24
N ALA A 386 -13.25 -0.09 -6.17
CA ALA A 386 -12.80 0.28 -4.82
C ALA A 386 -11.29 0.55 -4.74
N VAL A 387 -10.50 -0.05 -5.64
CA VAL A 387 -9.05 0.18 -5.72
C VAL A 387 -8.76 1.63 -6.12
N LEU A 388 -9.49 2.16 -7.10
CA LEU A 388 -9.22 3.48 -7.69
C LEU A 388 -10.08 4.60 -7.09
N ALA A 389 -11.38 4.35 -6.89
CA ALA A 389 -12.33 5.33 -6.33
C ALA A 389 -12.34 5.38 -4.80
N GLY A 390 -11.81 4.35 -4.14
CA GLY A 390 -11.88 4.16 -2.69
C GLY A 390 -13.11 3.36 -2.28
N PRO A 391 -13.00 2.49 -1.26
CA PRO A 391 -14.05 1.53 -0.91
C PRO A 391 -15.35 2.16 -0.42
N GLU A 392 -15.32 3.40 0.07
CA GLU A 392 -16.49 4.16 0.51
C GLU A 392 -17.35 4.70 -0.65
N ALA A 393 -16.77 4.86 -1.84
CA ALA A 393 -17.48 5.37 -3.01
C ALA A 393 -18.41 4.31 -3.64
N LEU A 394 -18.28 3.05 -3.19
CA LEU A 394 -19.02 1.92 -3.72
C LEU A 394 -20.17 1.52 -2.78
N PRO A 395 -21.30 1.08 -3.35
CA PRO A 395 -22.45 0.70 -2.56
C PRO A 395 -22.18 -0.62 -1.81
N PRO A 396 -22.83 -0.87 -0.66
CA PRO A 396 -22.60 -2.09 0.13
C PRO A 396 -22.76 -3.41 -0.64
N GLU A 397 -23.62 -3.42 -1.67
CA GLU A 397 -23.91 -4.56 -2.56
C GLU A 397 -22.68 -5.02 -3.34
N ALA A 398 -21.67 -4.16 -3.53
CA ALA A 398 -20.39 -4.54 -4.14
C ALA A 398 -19.53 -5.44 -3.23
N PHE A 399 -19.92 -5.61 -1.95
CA PHE A 399 -19.14 -6.29 -0.91
C PHE A 399 -19.94 -7.38 -0.19
N THR A 400 -20.79 -8.10 -0.93
CA THR A 400 -21.62 -9.20 -0.41
C THR A 400 -21.22 -10.56 -1.00
N PRO A 401 -21.47 -11.67 -0.28
CA PRO A 401 -21.23 -13.01 -0.82
C PRO A 401 -21.90 -13.29 -2.16
N GLU A 402 -23.11 -12.76 -2.37
CA GLU A 402 -23.84 -12.92 -3.63
C GLU A 402 -23.11 -12.25 -4.79
N HIS A 403 -22.54 -11.06 -4.57
CA HIS A 403 -21.73 -10.38 -5.58
C HIS A 403 -20.44 -11.15 -5.86
N ALA A 404 -19.75 -11.65 -4.83
CA ALA A 404 -18.57 -12.51 -5.02
C ALA A 404 -18.91 -13.79 -5.79
N ALA A 405 -20.01 -14.47 -5.46
CA ALA A 405 -20.45 -15.67 -6.16
C ALA A 405 -20.78 -15.38 -7.63
N ARG A 406 -21.43 -14.24 -7.90
CA ARG A 406 -21.73 -13.78 -9.26
C ARG A 406 -20.44 -13.56 -10.08
N VAL A 407 -19.42 -12.93 -9.49
CA VAL A 407 -18.14 -12.67 -10.15
C VAL A 407 -17.34 -13.97 -10.36
N LEU A 408 -17.18 -14.76 -9.30
CA LEU A 408 -16.33 -15.94 -9.29
C LEU A 408 -16.99 -17.18 -9.93
N GLY A 409 -18.32 -17.16 -10.10
CA GLY A 409 -19.12 -18.27 -10.62
C GLY A 409 -19.19 -19.48 -9.70
N GLU A 410 -18.90 -19.29 -8.41
CA GLU A 410 -18.94 -20.31 -7.37
C GLU A 410 -19.11 -19.66 -6.00
N GLU A 411 -19.55 -20.44 -5.00
CA GLU A 411 -19.67 -19.95 -3.64
C GLU A 411 -18.30 -19.51 -3.08
N PRO A 412 -18.18 -18.26 -2.61
CA PRO A 412 -16.91 -17.75 -2.11
C PRO A 412 -16.53 -18.43 -0.79
N ALA A 413 -15.26 -18.81 -0.68
CA ALA A 413 -14.70 -19.33 0.55
C ALA A 413 -14.21 -18.17 1.44
N PHE A 414 -15.13 -17.42 2.06
CA PHE A 414 -14.73 -16.38 3.01
C PHE A 414 -14.14 -17.00 4.29
N ALA A 415 -13.08 -16.36 4.80
CA ALA A 415 -12.49 -16.63 6.11
C ALA A 415 -12.74 -15.46 7.07
#